data_AF-A0A9Q9X6F5-F1
#
_entry.id   AF-A0A9Q9X6F5-F1
#
_cell.length_a   1.000
_cell.length_b   1.000
_cell.length_c   1.000
_cell.angle_alpha   90.00
_cell.angle_beta   90.00
_cell.angle_gamma   90.00
#
_symmetry.space_group_name_H-M   'P 1'
#
loop_
_entity.id
_entity.type
_entity.pdbx_description
1 polymer ?
#
loop_
_entity_poly.entity_id
_entity_poly.type
_entity_poly.pdbx_seq_one_letter_code
_entity_poly.pdbx_strand_id
1 'polypeptide(L)'
;MSSEELARKQQRRLDAEQRDPKPGSPAQTGADEEQPSPVRPSTAVNGDASYELTEKLSRRLDIHEGTAKPKQMKVFNPYTEFKEFSRKQIKDMEKMFKRFDSGKDGFIDLMELKLMMEKLGAPQTHLGLKNMIKEVDEDYDGKLSYREFLLIFRRAAAGELQEESGLMALARLSEIDVSTEGVLGARDFFEAKVQALSMRSKFEAEIREEQEEKKRMELERQQRRAAFKELQSTFCS
;
A
#
# COMPACT_ATOMS: atom_id res chain seq x y z
N MET A 1 -27.98 -48.47 21.63
CA MET A 1 -28.91 -47.40 21.23
C MET A 1 -28.35 -46.46 20.15
N SER A 2 -27.05 -46.13 20.07
CA SER A 2 -26.54 -45.15 19.07
C SER A 2 -26.05 -45.74 17.73
N SER A 3 -25.68 -47.03 17.69
CA SER A 3 -25.11 -47.66 16.47
C SER A 3 -26.18 -48.12 15.47
N GLU A 4 -27.36 -48.54 15.94
CA GLU A 4 -28.45 -49.00 15.06
C GLU A 4 -29.13 -47.89 14.26
N GLU A 5 -29.21 -46.67 14.79
CA GLU A 5 -29.71 -45.51 14.03
C GLU A 5 -28.77 -45.13 12.90
N LEU A 6 -27.45 -45.24 13.14
CA LEU A 6 -26.43 -44.91 12.16
C LEU A 6 -26.42 -45.94 11.02
N ALA A 7 -26.58 -47.23 11.35
CA ALA A 7 -26.74 -48.30 10.37
C ALA A 7 -28.01 -48.12 9.52
N ARG A 8 -29.16 -47.78 10.13
CA ARG A 8 -30.41 -47.52 9.38
C ARG A 8 -30.31 -46.32 8.45
N LYS A 9 -29.55 -45.29 8.85
CA LYS A 9 -29.36 -44.07 8.04
C LYS A 9 -28.41 -44.30 6.88
N GLN A 10 -27.42 -45.18 7.03
CA GLN A 10 -26.54 -45.60 5.94
C GLN A 10 -27.26 -46.53 4.95
N GLN A 11 -28.08 -47.47 5.44
CA GLN A 11 -28.85 -48.38 4.57
C GLN A 11 -29.83 -47.62 3.66
N ARG A 12 -30.56 -46.63 4.20
CA ARG A 12 -31.50 -45.80 3.41
C ARG A 12 -30.82 -44.96 2.32
N ARG A 13 -29.53 -44.63 2.47
CA ARG A 13 -28.78 -43.89 1.45
C ARG A 13 -28.36 -44.81 0.31
N LEU A 14 -27.95 -46.03 0.61
CA LEU A 14 -27.59 -47.02 -0.41
C LEU A 14 -28.80 -47.44 -1.26
N ASP A 15 -29.99 -47.56 -0.65
CA ASP A 15 -31.23 -47.87 -1.39
C ASP A 15 -31.72 -46.73 -2.29
N ALA A 16 -31.33 -45.48 -2.00
CA ALA A 16 -31.68 -44.31 -2.80
C ALA A 16 -30.77 -44.14 -4.03
N GLU A 17 -29.57 -44.72 -3.99
CA GLU A 17 -28.56 -44.63 -5.05
C GLU A 17 -28.70 -45.73 -6.12
N GLN A 18 -29.58 -46.72 -5.91
CA GLN A 18 -29.84 -47.83 -6.85
C GLN A 18 -31.14 -47.70 -7.65
N ARG A 19 -31.78 -46.51 -7.69
CA ARG A 19 -32.91 -46.27 -8.61
C ARG A 19 -32.43 -45.63 -9.91
N ASP A 20 -32.07 -46.48 -10.86
CA ASP A 20 -31.86 -46.12 -12.26
C ASP A 20 -33.12 -45.50 -12.88
N PRO A 21 -33.04 -44.35 -13.57
CA PRO A 21 -34.06 -43.96 -14.54
C PRO A 21 -33.81 -44.69 -15.89
N LYS A 22 -34.82 -45.43 -16.35
CA LYS A 22 -34.87 -46.10 -17.66
C LYS A 22 -34.64 -45.13 -18.84
N PRO A 23 -34.06 -45.59 -19.97
CA PRO A 23 -33.77 -44.75 -21.12
C PRO A 23 -34.95 -44.68 -22.11
N GLY A 24 -35.18 -43.51 -22.70
CA GLY A 24 -36.02 -43.30 -23.87
C GLY A 24 -35.24 -42.56 -24.95
N SER A 25 -35.02 -43.21 -26.09
CA SER A 25 -34.36 -42.68 -27.31
C SER A 25 -35.44 -42.29 -28.36
N PRO A 26 -35.08 -41.90 -29.61
CA PRO A 26 -34.45 -40.65 -30.04
C PRO A 26 -35.28 -39.94 -31.14
N ALA A 27 -35.01 -38.65 -31.41
CA ALA A 27 -35.42 -38.02 -32.67
C ALA A 27 -34.33 -37.04 -33.15
N GLN A 28 -33.75 -37.36 -34.31
CA GLN A 28 -32.88 -36.50 -35.11
C GLN A 28 -33.71 -35.44 -35.84
N THR A 29 -33.11 -34.27 -36.12
CA THR A 29 -33.06 -33.63 -37.47
C THR A 29 -32.38 -32.25 -37.42
N GLY A 30 -31.27 -32.10 -38.17
CA GLY A 30 -30.94 -30.92 -39.01
C GLY A 30 -30.34 -29.68 -38.31
N ALA A 31 -29.05 -29.37 -38.46
CA ALA A 31 -28.42 -28.62 -39.57
C ALA A 31 -28.91 -27.15 -39.68
N ASP A 32 -28.11 -26.18 -39.19
CA ASP A 32 -27.48 -25.13 -40.00
C ASP A 32 -26.67 -24.09 -39.18
N GLU A 33 -25.53 -23.74 -39.75
CA GLU A 33 -24.72 -22.50 -39.75
C GLU A 33 -24.73 -21.44 -38.60
N GLU A 34 -23.51 -21.19 -38.10
CA GLU A 34 -22.79 -19.89 -38.02
C GLU A 34 -22.95 -18.89 -36.82
N GLN A 35 -21.86 -18.81 -36.01
CA GLN A 35 -21.34 -17.72 -35.10
C GLN A 35 -22.24 -17.24 -33.92
N PRO A 36 -21.85 -16.42 -32.89
CA PRO A 36 -20.56 -15.85 -32.40
C PRO A 36 -20.36 -15.91 -30.83
N SER A 37 -19.27 -15.30 -30.32
CA SER A 37 -18.99 -14.63 -29.00
C SER A 37 -19.79 -14.95 -27.70
N PRO A 38 -19.16 -14.92 -26.49
CA PRO A 38 -19.83 -15.29 -25.24
C PRO A 38 -20.78 -14.18 -24.77
N VAL A 39 -22.08 -14.40 -24.98
CA VAL A 39 -23.16 -13.55 -24.47
C VAL A 39 -23.37 -13.84 -22.98
N ARG A 40 -23.16 -12.83 -22.13
CA ARG A 40 -23.71 -12.84 -20.76
C ARG A 40 -25.23 -12.84 -20.86
N PRO A 41 -25.97 -13.76 -20.23
CA PRO A 41 -27.42 -13.66 -20.24
C PRO A 41 -27.85 -12.62 -19.20
N SER A 42 -28.30 -11.48 -19.71
CA SER A 42 -29.19 -10.56 -19.00
C SER A 42 -30.61 -11.11 -19.13
N THR A 43 -31.12 -11.82 -18.13
CA THR A 43 -32.57 -12.03 -17.98
C THR A 43 -32.97 -12.06 -16.52
N ALA A 44 -33.85 -11.13 -16.17
CA ALA A 44 -34.68 -11.24 -14.98
C ALA A 44 -35.47 -12.54 -15.04
N VAL A 45 -35.21 -13.45 -14.11
CA VAL A 45 -36.07 -14.60 -13.83
C VAL A 45 -36.14 -14.78 -12.32
N ASN A 46 -37.37 -14.91 -11.87
CA ASN A 46 -37.85 -15.02 -10.50
C ASN A 46 -36.87 -15.70 -9.54
N GLY A 47 -36.69 -15.07 -8.37
CA GLY A 47 -35.84 -15.55 -7.29
C GLY A 47 -36.29 -16.91 -6.75
N ASP A 48 -35.79 -17.97 -7.37
CA ASP A 48 -35.65 -19.25 -6.72
C ASP A 48 -34.36 -19.22 -5.90
N ALA A 49 -34.49 -19.25 -4.58
CA ALA A 49 -33.36 -19.27 -3.64
C ALA A 49 -32.37 -20.41 -3.96
N SER A 50 -32.82 -21.45 -4.66
CA SER A 50 -32.01 -22.57 -5.11
C SER A 50 -30.91 -22.17 -6.10
N TYR A 51 -31.15 -21.21 -7.01
CA TYR A 51 -30.16 -20.78 -8.00
C TYR A 51 -29.04 -19.95 -7.36
N GLU A 52 -29.38 -19.03 -6.45
CA GLU A 52 -28.41 -18.20 -5.73
C GLU A 52 -27.53 -19.05 -4.78
N LEU A 53 -28.12 -20.07 -4.14
CA LEU A 53 -27.38 -21.02 -3.32
C LEU A 53 -26.46 -21.91 -4.15
N THR A 54 -26.91 -22.35 -5.33
CA THR A 54 -26.11 -23.18 -6.24
C THR A 54 -24.86 -22.43 -6.71
N GLU A 55 -25.00 -21.18 -7.15
CA GLU A 55 -23.87 -20.32 -7.53
C GLU A 55 -22.89 -20.08 -6.38
N LYS A 56 -23.40 -19.85 -5.17
CA LYS A 56 -22.55 -19.66 -3.97
C LYS A 56 -21.80 -20.94 -3.58
N LEU A 57 -22.43 -22.11 -3.73
CA LEU A 57 -21.82 -23.42 -3.44
C LEU A 57 -20.76 -23.77 -4.48
N SER A 58 -21.05 -23.61 -5.78
CA SER A 58 -20.07 -23.79 -6.86
C SER A 58 -18.85 -22.90 -6.65
N ARG A 59 -19.06 -21.61 -6.36
CA ARG A 59 -17.96 -20.69 -6.09
C ARG A 59 -17.12 -21.07 -4.86
N ARG A 60 -17.74 -21.64 -3.81
CA ARG A 60 -16.98 -22.14 -2.64
C ARG A 60 -16.18 -23.39 -2.98
N LEU A 61 -16.73 -24.30 -3.78
CA LEU A 61 -16.03 -25.50 -4.24
C LEU A 61 -14.81 -25.10 -5.08
N ASP A 62 -14.97 -24.15 -6.00
CA ASP A 62 -13.85 -23.63 -6.81
C ASP A 62 -12.72 -23.03 -5.95
N ILE A 63 -13.07 -22.38 -4.83
CA ILE A 63 -12.07 -21.85 -3.88
C ILE A 63 -11.36 -22.99 -3.14
N HIS A 64 -12.09 -24.03 -2.73
CA HIS A 64 -11.52 -25.17 -2.02
C HIS A 64 -10.60 -26.01 -2.92
N GLU A 65 -10.97 -26.17 -4.18
CA GLU A 65 -10.22 -26.92 -5.19
C GLU A 65 -9.07 -26.10 -5.81
N GLY A 66 -8.97 -24.80 -5.46
CA GLY A 66 -7.89 -23.90 -5.89
C GLY A 66 -8.05 -23.34 -7.31
N THR A 67 -9.17 -23.63 -7.98
CA THR A 67 -9.49 -23.16 -9.33
C THR A 67 -9.98 -21.70 -9.33
N ALA A 68 -10.48 -21.20 -8.19
CA ALA A 68 -10.83 -19.80 -7.98
C ALA A 68 -10.12 -19.19 -6.75
N LYS A 69 -9.57 -17.98 -6.91
CA LYS A 69 -9.01 -17.23 -5.77
C LYS A 69 -10.14 -16.65 -4.91
N PRO A 70 -10.00 -16.63 -3.57
CA PRO A 70 -10.94 -15.93 -2.72
C PRO A 70 -11.01 -14.46 -3.16
N LYS A 71 -12.23 -13.94 -3.31
CA LYS A 71 -12.46 -12.54 -3.64
C LYS A 71 -12.01 -11.73 -2.41
N GLN A 72 -10.77 -11.21 -2.43
CA GLN A 72 -10.34 -10.26 -1.42
C GLN A 72 -11.19 -9.00 -1.57
N MET A 73 -12.16 -8.82 -0.68
CA MET A 73 -12.76 -7.51 -0.49
C MET A 73 -11.64 -6.61 0.04
N LYS A 74 -11.19 -5.66 -0.77
CA LYS A 74 -10.23 -4.63 -0.34
C LYS A 74 -10.97 -3.69 0.60
N VAL A 75 -11.10 -4.08 1.86
CA VAL A 75 -11.57 -3.18 2.91
C VAL A 75 -10.48 -2.14 3.10
N PHE A 76 -10.83 -0.86 2.92
CA PHE A 76 -9.90 0.23 3.16
C PHE A 76 -9.42 0.18 4.62
N ASN A 77 -8.10 0.11 4.79
CA ASN A 77 -7.48 0.17 6.10
C ASN A 77 -6.42 1.29 6.09
N PRO A 78 -6.72 2.44 6.72
CA PRO A 78 -5.85 3.62 6.67
C PRO A 78 -4.46 3.32 7.25
N TYR A 79 -4.36 2.47 8.28
CA TYR A 79 -3.09 2.15 8.94
C TYR A 79 -2.13 1.31 8.09
N THR A 80 -2.64 0.59 7.10
CA THR A 80 -1.80 -0.22 6.20
C THR A 80 -1.47 0.50 4.91
N GLU A 81 -2.32 1.44 4.49
CA GLU A 81 -2.14 2.21 3.26
C GLU A 81 -1.29 3.46 3.49
N PHE A 82 -1.45 4.12 4.64
CA PHE A 82 -0.71 5.33 5.02
C PHE A 82 0.32 5.01 6.11
N LYS A 83 1.38 4.29 5.74
CA LYS A 83 2.43 3.83 6.68
C LYS A 83 3.37 4.96 7.12
N GLU A 84 3.43 6.02 6.35
CA GLU A 84 4.19 7.24 6.62
C GLU A 84 3.70 7.96 7.88
N PHE A 85 2.40 7.83 8.19
CA PHE A 85 1.78 8.44 9.36
C PHE A 85 1.73 7.49 10.54
N SER A 86 1.97 8.05 11.73
CA SER A 86 1.74 7.34 12.98
C SER A 86 0.25 7.06 13.19
N ARG A 87 -0.06 6.02 13.98
CA ARG A 87 -1.45 5.74 14.38
C ARG A 87 -2.12 6.91 15.09
N LYS A 88 -1.35 7.74 15.78
CA LYS A 88 -1.83 8.95 16.47
C LYS A 88 -2.27 9.99 15.44
N GLN A 89 -1.43 10.31 14.46
CA GLN A 89 -1.76 11.25 13.38
C GLN A 89 -2.99 10.79 12.58
N ILE A 90 -3.07 9.52 12.21
CA ILE A 90 -4.25 8.97 11.50
C ILE A 90 -5.52 9.20 12.31
N LYS A 91 -5.48 8.97 13.64
CA LYS A 91 -6.61 9.23 14.54
C LYS A 91 -6.93 10.71 14.67
N ASP A 92 -5.94 11.60 14.68
CA ASP A 92 -6.17 13.03 14.77
C ASP A 92 -6.77 13.59 13.47
N MET A 93 -6.31 13.09 12.31
CA MET A 93 -6.94 13.34 11.00
C MET A 93 -8.37 12.79 10.96
N GLU A 94 -8.63 11.61 11.55
CA GLU A 94 -9.98 11.04 11.67
C GLU A 94 -10.92 11.94 12.49
N LYS A 95 -10.43 12.46 13.62
CA LYS A 95 -11.20 13.40 14.45
C LYS A 95 -11.48 14.69 13.71
N MET A 96 -10.49 15.22 12.99
CA MET A 96 -10.65 16.43 12.19
C MET A 96 -11.69 16.23 11.09
N PHE A 97 -11.59 15.13 10.34
CA PHE A 97 -12.56 14.75 9.31
C PHE A 97 -13.98 14.71 9.88
N LYS A 98 -14.19 13.95 10.97
CA LYS A 98 -15.49 13.81 11.65
C LYS A 98 -16.01 15.10 12.27
N ARG A 99 -15.15 16.08 12.54
CA ARG A 99 -15.55 17.38 13.09
C ARG A 99 -16.22 18.25 12.02
N PHE A 100 -15.81 18.11 10.77
CA PHE A 100 -16.29 18.94 9.67
C PHE A 100 -17.34 18.23 8.79
N ASP A 101 -17.33 16.89 8.75
CA ASP A 101 -18.43 16.06 8.25
C ASP A 101 -19.67 16.24 9.15
N SER A 102 -20.48 17.24 8.81
CA SER A 102 -21.69 17.60 9.52
C SER A 102 -22.84 16.67 9.13
N GLY A 103 -22.84 16.20 7.89
CA GLY A 103 -23.79 15.23 7.36
C GLY A 103 -23.66 13.82 7.98
N LYS A 104 -22.49 13.49 8.53
CA LYS A 104 -22.09 12.13 8.96
C LYS A 104 -22.30 11.10 7.85
N ASP A 105 -22.18 11.55 6.60
CA ASP A 105 -22.29 10.67 5.43
C ASP A 105 -20.96 9.96 5.13
N GLY A 106 -19.88 10.33 5.83
CA GLY A 106 -18.55 9.77 5.65
C GLY A 106 -17.76 10.46 4.53
N PHE A 107 -18.26 11.60 4.04
CA PHE A 107 -17.62 12.43 3.02
C PHE A 107 -17.57 13.88 3.50
N ILE A 108 -16.66 14.67 2.93
CA ILE A 108 -16.66 16.13 3.08
C ILE A 108 -17.05 16.73 1.74
N ASP A 109 -18.20 17.39 1.70
CA ASP A 109 -18.64 18.10 0.52
C ASP A 109 -17.95 19.48 0.36
N LEU A 110 -18.21 20.16 -0.76
CA LEU A 110 -17.60 21.47 -1.03
C LEU A 110 -17.99 22.54 0.01
N MET A 111 -19.18 22.46 0.60
CA MET A 111 -19.65 23.44 1.58
C MET A 111 -19.03 23.18 2.96
N GLU A 112 -18.88 21.91 3.34
CA GLU A 112 -18.18 21.48 4.55
C GLU A 112 -16.69 21.81 4.45
N LEU A 113 -16.06 21.60 3.29
CA LEU A 113 -14.69 22.01 3.03
C LEU A 113 -14.54 23.54 3.13
N LYS A 114 -15.49 24.30 2.61
CA LYS A 114 -15.52 25.77 2.75
C LYS A 114 -15.53 26.18 4.23
N LEU A 115 -16.45 25.61 5.01
CA LEU A 115 -16.57 25.90 6.43
C LEU A 115 -15.29 25.51 7.18
N MET A 116 -14.68 24.38 6.83
CA MET A 116 -13.40 23.95 7.40
C MET A 116 -12.30 24.99 7.16
N MET A 117 -12.13 25.46 5.92
CA MET A 117 -11.12 26.47 5.59
C MET A 117 -11.36 27.82 6.28
N GLU A 118 -12.63 28.22 6.44
CA GLU A 118 -12.99 29.41 7.22
C GLU A 118 -12.65 29.24 8.71
N LYS A 119 -12.91 28.06 9.30
CA LYS A 119 -12.58 27.78 10.71
C LYS A 119 -11.08 27.69 10.98
N LEU A 120 -10.30 27.27 9.99
CA LEU A 120 -8.83 27.25 10.04
C LEU A 120 -8.21 28.64 9.82
N GLY A 121 -9.01 29.65 9.45
CA GLY A 121 -8.54 31.03 9.24
C GLY A 121 -7.92 31.29 7.87
N ALA A 122 -8.09 30.38 6.90
CA ALA A 122 -7.60 30.53 5.53
C ALA A 122 -8.72 30.33 4.51
N PRO A 123 -9.71 31.25 4.44
CA PRO A 123 -10.83 31.12 3.50
C PRO A 123 -10.33 31.03 2.05
N GLN A 124 -10.91 30.11 1.29
CA GLN A 124 -10.58 29.89 -0.12
C GLN A 124 -11.74 30.30 -1.03
N THR A 125 -11.44 30.63 -2.28
CA THR A 125 -12.47 30.91 -3.29
C THR A 125 -13.21 29.61 -3.67
N HIS A 126 -14.44 29.73 -4.17
CA HIS A 126 -15.20 28.55 -4.63
C HIS A 126 -14.44 27.74 -5.71
N LEU A 127 -13.72 28.42 -6.60
CA LEU A 127 -12.89 27.76 -7.61
C LEU A 127 -11.68 27.08 -6.97
N GLY A 128 -11.04 27.73 -5.99
CA GLY A 128 -9.95 27.15 -5.21
C GLY A 128 -10.38 25.87 -4.48
N LEU A 129 -11.52 25.89 -3.80
CA LEU A 129 -12.08 24.72 -3.11
C LEU A 129 -12.36 23.56 -4.08
N LYS A 130 -12.94 23.86 -5.25
CA LYS A 130 -13.19 22.85 -6.27
C LYS A 130 -11.89 22.24 -6.82
N ASN A 131 -10.85 23.06 -6.99
CA ASN A 131 -9.54 22.59 -7.41
C ASN A 131 -8.89 21.72 -6.32
N MET A 132 -8.99 22.12 -5.06
CA MET A 132 -8.49 21.34 -3.92
C MET A 132 -9.11 19.94 -3.87
N ILE A 133 -10.43 19.81 -4.06
CA ILE A 133 -11.11 18.51 -4.13
C ILE A 133 -10.56 17.72 -5.33
N LYS A 134 -10.61 18.33 -6.51
CA LYS A 134 -10.18 17.69 -7.77
C LYS A 134 -8.73 17.16 -7.74
N GLU A 135 -7.85 17.77 -6.96
CA GLU A 135 -6.46 17.34 -6.86
C GLU A 135 -6.31 15.97 -6.17
N VAL A 136 -7.21 15.62 -5.25
CA VAL A 136 -7.13 14.39 -4.43
C VAL A 136 -8.31 13.43 -4.63
N ASP A 137 -9.37 13.87 -5.29
CA ASP A 137 -10.54 13.09 -5.70
C ASP A 137 -10.13 12.05 -6.76
N GLU A 138 -9.99 10.79 -6.33
CA GLU A 138 -9.57 9.66 -7.18
C GLU A 138 -10.76 8.96 -7.84
N ASP A 139 -11.94 8.99 -7.20
CA ASP A 139 -13.15 8.33 -7.69
C ASP A 139 -14.11 9.26 -8.46
N TYR A 140 -13.79 10.55 -8.51
CA TYR A 140 -14.52 11.62 -9.20
C TYR A 140 -15.95 11.81 -8.71
N ASP A 141 -16.21 11.57 -7.43
CA ASP A 141 -17.51 11.79 -6.81
C ASP A 141 -17.78 13.28 -6.47
N GLY A 142 -16.74 14.12 -6.56
CA GLY A 142 -16.81 15.56 -6.28
C GLY A 142 -16.92 15.91 -4.78
N LYS A 143 -16.69 14.93 -3.92
CA LYS A 143 -16.59 15.03 -2.47
C LYS A 143 -15.22 14.50 -2.04
N LEU A 144 -14.94 14.52 -0.74
CA LEU A 144 -13.73 13.95 -0.18
C LEU A 144 -14.09 12.80 0.75
N SER A 145 -13.76 11.58 0.35
CA SER A 145 -13.76 10.44 1.25
C SER A 145 -12.65 10.57 2.30
N TYR A 146 -12.76 9.82 3.40
CA TYR A 146 -11.71 9.81 4.42
C TYR A 146 -10.34 9.38 3.87
N ARG A 147 -10.30 8.48 2.88
CA ARG A 147 -9.04 8.07 2.22
C ARG A 147 -8.39 9.22 1.47
N GLU A 148 -9.17 10.00 0.72
CA GLU A 148 -8.68 11.14 -0.05
C GLU A 148 -8.29 12.31 0.84
N PHE A 149 -9.00 12.49 1.95
CA PHE A 149 -8.61 13.43 3.00
C PHE A 149 -7.20 13.12 3.54
N LEU A 150 -6.88 11.85 3.82
CA LEU A 150 -5.52 11.45 4.20
C LEU A 150 -4.49 11.67 3.08
N LEU A 151 -4.92 11.58 1.82
CA LEU A 151 -4.06 11.82 0.65
C LEU A 151 -3.58 13.28 0.58
N ILE A 152 -4.37 14.24 1.05
CA ILE A 152 -3.96 15.65 1.16
C ILE A 152 -2.70 15.77 2.02
N PHE A 153 -2.72 15.16 3.20
CA PHE A 153 -1.58 15.18 4.12
C PHE A 153 -0.40 14.41 3.58
N ARG A 154 -0.62 13.32 2.83
CA ARG A 154 0.46 12.57 2.16
C ARG A 154 1.19 13.46 1.17
N ARG A 155 0.46 14.17 0.32
CA ARG A 155 1.07 15.08 -0.67
C ARG A 155 1.79 16.24 0.00
N ALA A 156 1.25 16.75 1.12
CA ALA A 156 1.92 17.77 1.94
C ALA A 156 3.25 17.24 2.51
N ALA A 157 3.25 16.04 3.09
CA ALA A 157 4.44 15.41 3.65
C ALA A 157 5.48 15.03 2.58
N ALA A 158 5.03 14.70 1.37
CA ALA A 158 5.89 14.44 0.22
C ALA A 158 6.47 15.71 -0.42
N GLY A 159 5.96 16.89 -0.08
CA GLY A 159 6.37 18.15 -0.70
C GLY A 159 5.89 18.32 -2.13
N GLU A 160 4.82 17.61 -2.52
CA GLU A 160 4.25 17.67 -3.88
C GLU A 160 3.26 18.83 -4.07
N LEU A 161 2.82 19.45 -2.97
CA LEU A 161 1.87 20.56 -3.00
C LEU A 161 2.58 21.88 -3.28
N GLN A 162 1.94 22.74 -4.07
CA GLN A 162 2.40 24.11 -4.28
C GLN A 162 2.36 24.90 -2.95
N GLU A 163 3.39 25.69 -2.67
CA GLU A 163 3.60 26.37 -1.37
C GLU A 163 2.45 27.27 -0.93
N GLU A 164 1.71 27.85 -1.89
CA GLU A 164 0.58 28.75 -1.66
C GLU A 164 -0.78 28.11 -1.99
N SER A 165 -0.82 26.79 -2.21
CA SER A 165 -2.08 26.08 -2.48
C SER A 165 -2.98 26.03 -1.26
N GLY A 166 -4.29 25.98 -1.50
CA GLY A 166 -5.28 25.78 -0.43
C GLY A 166 -5.09 24.46 0.33
N LEU A 167 -4.60 23.41 -0.35
CA LEU A 167 -4.25 22.13 0.30
C LEU A 167 -3.05 22.28 1.24
N MET A 168 -2.03 23.06 0.86
CA MET A 168 -0.90 23.35 1.74
C MET A 168 -1.32 24.17 2.96
N ALA A 169 -2.20 25.15 2.77
CA ALA A 169 -2.77 25.93 3.86
C ALA A 169 -3.56 25.02 4.83
N LEU A 170 -4.38 24.10 4.31
CA LEU A 170 -5.12 23.12 5.11
C LEU A 170 -4.17 22.25 5.94
N ALA A 171 -3.12 21.70 5.32
CA ALA A 171 -2.15 20.85 6.00
C ALA A 171 -1.37 21.62 7.09
N ARG A 172 -0.93 22.85 6.81
CA ARG A 172 -0.19 23.69 7.76
C ARG A 172 -1.02 24.17 8.94
N LEU A 173 -2.29 24.50 8.69
CA LEU A 173 -3.19 25.05 9.71
C LEU A 173 -3.91 23.96 10.49
N SER A 174 -3.91 22.73 9.99
CA SER A 174 -4.26 21.59 10.82
C SER A 174 -3.26 21.49 11.98
N GLU A 175 -3.75 21.21 13.19
CA GLU A 175 -2.92 20.99 14.39
C GLU A 175 -2.04 19.72 14.29
N ILE A 176 -1.91 19.14 13.09
CA ILE A 176 -1.28 17.86 12.81
C ILE A 176 0.03 18.16 12.09
N ASP A 177 1.14 18.22 12.85
CA ASP A 177 2.46 18.35 12.25
C ASP A 177 2.87 17.02 11.58
N VAL A 178 2.77 17.00 10.26
CA VAL A 178 3.15 15.86 9.42
C VAL A 178 4.66 15.79 9.18
N SER A 179 5.40 16.84 9.50
CA SER A 179 6.84 17.00 9.21
C SER A 179 7.71 16.38 10.30
N THR A 180 7.27 16.44 11.57
CA THR A 180 8.09 16.04 12.73
C THR A 180 7.79 14.64 13.26
N GLU A 181 6.55 14.16 13.15
CA GLU A 181 6.13 12.86 13.66
C GLU A 181 5.91 11.88 12.48
N GLY A 182 6.80 10.91 12.22
CA GLY A 182 6.58 9.94 11.13
C GLY A 182 7.80 9.10 10.76
N VAL A 183 7.60 8.13 9.85
CA VAL A 183 8.68 7.25 9.35
C VAL A 183 9.74 8.06 8.58
N LEU A 184 9.40 9.21 8.01
CA LEU A 184 10.37 10.11 7.38
C LEU A 184 11.38 10.69 8.37
N GLY A 185 10.95 11.12 9.56
CA GLY A 185 11.88 11.58 10.61
C GLY A 185 12.84 10.47 11.05
N ALA A 186 12.36 9.22 11.09
CA ALA A 186 13.23 8.06 11.33
C ALA A 186 14.15 7.79 10.12
N ARG A 187 13.68 7.96 8.88
CA ARG A 187 14.52 7.82 7.66
C ARG A 187 15.71 8.76 7.73
N ASP A 188 15.47 10.05 8.01
CA ASP A 188 16.54 11.04 8.09
C ASP A 188 17.48 10.74 9.28
N PHE A 189 16.94 10.23 10.40
CA PHE A 189 17.75 9.78 11.53
C PHE A 189 18.63 8.55 11.20
N PHE A 190 18.09 7.55 10.51
CA PHE A 190 18.84 6.37 10.07
C PHE A 190 19.86 6.70 8.98
N GLU A 191 19.49 7.56 8.03
CA GLU A 191 20.38 8.06 6.97
C GLU A 191 21.55 8.85 7.55
N ALA A 192 21.28 9.76 8.50
CA ALA A 192 22.32 10.50 9.22
C ALA A 192 23.27 9.55 9.97
N LYS A 193 22.75 8.48 10.58
CA LYS A 193 23.57 7.47 11.28
C LYS A 193 24.42 6.64 10.31
N VAL A 194 23.88 6.26 9.16
CA VAL A 194 24.62 5.56 8.09
C VAL A 194 25.71 6.47 7.52
N GLN A 195 25.40 7.74 7.27
CA GLN A 195 26.40 8.72 6.83
C GLN A 195 27.48 8.95 7.88
N ALA A 196 27.14 9.06 9.17
CA ALA A 196 28.13 9.22 10.24
C ALA A 196 29.07 8.01 10.35
N LEU A 197 28.53 6.79 10.22
CA LEU A 197 29.34 5.57 10.15
C LEU A 197 30.24 5.53 8.91
N SER A 198 29.70 5.95 7.75
CA SER A 198 30.45 6.04 6.50
C SER A 198 31.56 7.08 6.56
N MET A 199 31.28 8.28 7.08
CA MET A 199 32.25 9.35 7.31
C MET A 199 33.38 8.89 8.24
N ARG A 200 33.05 8.16 9.32
CA ARG A 200 34.04 7.60 10.24
C ARG A 200 34.93 6.56 9.57
N SER A 201 34.38 5.68 8.73
CA SER A 201 35.16 4.66 8.00
C SER A 201 36.08 5.26 6.93
N LYS A 202 35.67 6.34 6.27
CA LYS A 202 36.52 7.03 5.26
C LYS A 202 37.71 7.74 5.91
N PHE A 203 37.48 8.42 7.03
CA PHE A 203 38.53 9.09 7.78
C PHE A 203 39.57 8.10 8.36
N GLU A 204 39.12 6.94 8.85
CA GLU A 204 40.02 5.88 9.34
C GLU A 204 40.90 5.27 8.23
N ALA A 205 40.37 5.19 7.00
CA ALA A 205 41.12 4.72 5.84
C ALA A 205 42.19 5.75 5.41
N GLU A 206 41.82 7.03 5.38
CA GLU A 206 42.71 8.14 5.01
C GLU A 206 43.90 8.26 5.99
N ILE A 207 43.66 8.15 7.31
CA ILE A 207 44.73 8.16 8.32
C ILE A 207 45.69 6.96 8.15
N ARG A 208 45.18 5.79 7.77
CA ARG A 208 45.99 4.58 7.62
C ARG A 208 46.91 4.69 6.40
N GLU A 209 46.40 5.21 5.29
CA GLU A 209 47.14 5.40 4.05
C GLU A 209 48.28 6.41 4.23
N GLU A 210 48.02 7.54 4.91
CA GLU A 210 49.05 8.55 5.21
C GLU A 210 50.18 7.97 6.09
N GLN A 211 49.84 7.13 7.08
CA GLN A 211 50.84 6.48 7.94
C GLN A 211 51.70 5.44 7.19
N GLU A 212 51.11 4.70 6.24
CA GLU A 212 51.84 3.74 5.41
C GLU A 212 52.78 4.46 4.44
N GLU A 213 52.34 5.54 3.81
CA GLU A 213 53.15 6.32 2.89
C GLU A 213 54.35 6.98 3.60
N LYS A 214 54.11 7.53 4.79
CA LYS A 214 55.15 8.11 5.63
C LYS A 214 56.20 7.09 6.06
N LYS A 215 55.78 5.87 6.45
CA LYS A 215 56.70 4.77 6.75
C LYS A 215 57.50 4.34 5.53
N ARG A 216 56.87 4.29 4.36
CA ARG A 216 57.52 3.89 3.11
C ARG A 216 58.60 4.88 2.69
N MET A 217 58.31 6.17 2.77
CA MET A 217 59.30 7.23 2.54
C MET A 217 60.45 7.19 3.54
N GLU A 218 60.17 6.90 4.82
CA GLU A 218 61.21 6.84 5.84
C GLU A 218 62.16 5.65 5.63
N LEU A 219 61.63 4.49 5.25
CA LEU A 219 62.42 3.31 4.87
C LEU A 219 63.27 3.60 3.63
N GLU A 220 62.70 4.24 2.61
CA GLU A 220 63.46 4.61 1.41
C GLU A 220 64.58 5.60 1.74
N ARG A 221 64.31 6.60 2.59
CA ARG A 221 65.33 7.54 3.05
C ARG A 221 66.43 6.84 3.84
N GLN A 222 66.08 5.85 4.66
CA GLN A 222 67.04 5.08 5.43
C GLN A 222 67.90 4.20 4.52
N GLN A 223 67.30 3.54 3.51
CA GLN A 223 68.03 2.76 2.52
C GLN A 223 68.99 3.63 1.70
N ARG A 224 68.55 4.82 1.24
CA ARG A 224 69.44 5.75 0.53
C ARG A 224 70.63 6.20 1.38
N ARG A 225 70.40 6.46 2.67
CA ARG A 225 71.48 6.79 3.63
C ARG A 225 72.43 5.61 3.87
N ALA A 226 71.89 4.41 3.98
CA ALA A 226 72.69 3.19 4.16
C ALA A 226 73.55 2.91 2.91
N ALA A 227 72.96 2.97 1.72
CA ALA A 227 73.65 2.81 0.45
C ALA A 227 74.75 3.87 0.25
N PHE A 228 74.48 5.14 0.60
CA PHE A 228 75.49 6.20 0.56
C PHE A 228 76.65 5.92 1.52
N LYS A 229 76.37 5.43 2.72
CA LYS A 229 77.39 5.08 3.73
C LYS A 229 78.23 3.88 3.28
N GLU A 230 77.62 2.90 2.63
CA GLU A 230 78.31 1.73 2.07
C GLU A 230 79.26 2.14 0.93
N LEU A 231 78.79 2.96 -0.02
CA LEU A 231 79.62 3.55 -1.09
C LEU A 231 80.80 4.36 -0.54
N GLN A 232 80.60 5.16 0.51
CA GLN A 232 81.69 5.86 1.18
C GLN A 232 82.71 4.88 1.80
N SER A 233 82.24 3.81 2.43
CA SER A 233 83.14 2.81 3.03
C SER A 233 83.98 2.06 1.99
N THR A 234 83.44 1.83 0.79
CA THR A 234 84.16 1.18 -0.32
C THR A 234 85.20 2.09 -1.00
N PHE A 235 85.10 3.42 -0.83
CA PHE A 235 86.01 4.38 -1.48
C PHE A 235 87.15 4.86 -0.55
N CYS A 236 87.11 4.49 0.74
CA CYS A 236 88.10 4.86 1.76
C CYS A 236 88.96 3.69 2.28
N SER A 237 88.91 2.52 1.64
CA SER A 237 89.82 1.37 1.89
C SER A 237 90.86 1.23 0.79
#